data_AF-A0A8G1VTQ3-F1
#
_entry.id   AF-A0A8G1VTQ3-F1
#
_cell.length_a   1.000
_cell.length_b   1.000
_cell.length_c   1.000
_cell.angle_alpha   90.00
_cell.angle_beta   90.00
_cell.angle_gamma   90.00
#
_symmetry.space_group_name_H-M   'P 1'
#
loop_
_entity.id
_entity.type
_entity.pdbx_description
1 polymer ?
#
loop_
_entity_poly.entity_id
_entity_poly.type
_entity_poly.pdbx_seq_one_letter_code
_entity_poly.pdbx_strand_id
1 'polypeptide(L)'
;MKVGRVAIITRGRYAGKKVVIVQPNDTGSKAHPFPYAIVAGIERYPLKVTRRMGKKTVEKRSRIKPFIKVVNYNHLMPTRYTLELEGLKGAVSNDTFKEVSQREDAKKNVKKALEDRYTSGKNRWFFTPLRF
;
A
#
# COMPACT_ATOMS: atom_id res chain seq x y z
N MET A 1 6.10 7.39 13.42
CA MET A 1 4.93 6.55 12.97
C MET A 1 5.28 5.07 13.16
N LYS A 2 4.30 4.15 13.32
CA LYS A 2 4.60 2.71 13.54
C LYS A 2 4.38 1.85 12.29
N VAL A 3 5.18 0.79 12.15
CA VAL A 3 4.99 -0.26 11.13
C VAL A 3 3.58 -0.84 11.22
N GLY A 4 2.96 -1.12 10.08
CA GLY A 4 1.61 -1.67 10.00
C GLY A 4 0.50 -0.64 10.23
N ARG A 5 0.82 0.61 10.57
CA ARG A 5 -0.18 1.68 10.65
C ARG A 5 -0.68 2.04 9.25
N VAL A 6 -2.00 2.19 9.11
CA VAL A 6 -2.62 2.65 7.86
C VAL A 6 -2.70 4.17 7.86
N ALA A 7 -2.35 4.76 6.72
CA ALA A 7 -2.42 6.19 6.47
C ALA A 7 -3.07 6.49 5.10
N ILE A 8 -3.47 7.73 4.89
CA ILE A 8 -3.95 8.25 3.61
C ILE A 8 -2.91 9.25 3.11
N ILE A 9 -2.55 9.18 1.82
CA ILE A 9 -1.67 10.18 1.22
C ILE A 9 -2.46 11.46 0.94
N THR A 10 -1.94 12.61 1.35
CA THR A 10 -2.61 13.91 1.17
C THR A 10 -2.11 14.70 -0.04
N ARG A 11 -0.90 14.40 -0.56
CA ARG A 11 -0.28 15.16 -1.67
C ARG A 11 0.33 14.27 -2.76
N GLY A 12 0.39 14.81 -3.99
CA GLY A 12 1.04 14.19 -5.15
C GLY A 12 0.15 13.17 -5.89
N ARG A 13 0.74 12.44 -6.86
CA ARG A 13 0.03 11.51 -7.76
C ARG A 13 -0.86 10.47 -7.05
N TYR A 14 -0.48 10.06 -5.84
CA TYR A 14 -1.21 9.06 -5.06
C TYR A 14 -2.08 9.66 -3.95
N ALA A 15 -2.40 10.96 -4.02
CA ALA A 15 -3.32 11.59 -3.08
C ALA A 15 -4.67 10.84 -3.00
N GLY A 16 -5.21 10.73 -1.79
CA GLY A 16 -6.43 9.98 -1.49
C GLY A 16 -6.27 8.46 -1.50
N LYS A 17 -5.08 7.93 -1.79
CA LYS A 17 -4.81 6.49 -1.74
C LYS A 17 -4.42 6.07 -0.33
N LYS A 18 -4.94 4.90 0.08
CA LYS A 18 -4.66 4.26 1.36
C LYS A 18 -3.35 3.50 1.25
N VAL A 19 -2.54 3.64 2.28
CA VAL A 19 -1.22 3.04 2.36
C VAL A 19 -0.99 2.44 3.74
N VAL A 20 -0.13 1.43 3.80
CA VAL A 20 0.42 0.88 5.03
C VAL A 20 1.88 1.30 5.14
N ILE A 21 2.29 1.66 6.35
CA ILE A 21 3.67 2.00 6.65
C ILE A 21 4.46 0.71 6.81
N VAL A 22 5.46 0.51 5.97
CA VAL A 22 6.34 -0.67 6.00
C VAL A 22 7.58 -0.37 6.82
N GLN A 23 8.22 0.76 6.57
CA GLN A 23 9.42 1.18 7.28
C GLN A 23 9.34 2.68 7.59
N PRO A 24 9.14 3.07 8.87
CA PRO A 24 9.29 4.45 9.30
C PRO A 24 10.77 4.84 9.39
N ASN A 25 11.09 6.09 9.07
CA ASN A 25 12.38 6.73 9.33
C ASN A 25 12.12 8.13 9.91
N ASP A 26 12.30 8.25 11.22
CA ASP A 26 11.97 9.48 11.94
C ASP A 26 13.10 10.52 11.88
N THR A 27 14.36 10.11 11.63
CA THR A 27 15.53 11.01 11.59
C THR A 27 15.86 11.53 10.19
N GLY A 28 15.31 10.90 9.15
CA GLY A 28 15.67 11.19 7.76
C GLY A 28 16.93 10.43 7.31
N SER A 29 17.34 10.67 6.06
CA SER A 29 18.51 10.07 5.43
C SER A 29 19.23 11.10 4.55
N LYS A 30 20.44 10.77 4.07
CA LYS A 30 21.19 11.65 3.14
C LYS A 30 20.39 12.00 1.88
N ALA A 31 19.59 11.05 1.36
CA ALA A 31 18.76 11.27 0.17
C ALA A 31 17.46 12.02 0.49
N HIS A 32 16.94 11.86 1.72
CA HIS A 32 15.68 12.45 2.17
C HIS A 32 15.89 13.08 3.55
N PRO A 33 16.33 14.35 3.63
CA PRO A 33 16.69 15.02 4.89
C PRO A 33 15.44 15.52 5.64
N PHE A 34 14.44 14.66 5.78
CA PHE A 34 13.19 14.93 6.48
C PHE A 34 12.59 13.61 7.00
N PRO A 35 11.74 13.63 8.04
CA PRO A 35 11.05 12.43 8.51
C PRO A 35 10.15 11.84 7.41
N TYR A 36 10.30 10.55 7.13
CA TYR A 36 9.58 9.87 6.05
C TYR A 36 9.20 8.44 6.42
N ALA A 37 8.27 7.86 5.67
CA ALA A 37 8.01 6.43 5.66
C ALA A 37 8.15 5.86 4.26
N ILE A 38 8.65 4.63 4.20
CA ILE A 38 8.43 3.75 3.07
C ILE A 38 7.04 3.14 3.23
N VAL A 39 6.19 3.36 2.23
CA VAL A 39 4.81 2.92 2.25
C VAL A 39 4.51 1.99 1.09
N ALA A 40 3.61 1.04 1.34
CA ALA A 40 3.00 0.20 0.32
C ALA A 40 1.51 0.56 0.25
N GLY A 41 0.97 0.75 -0.96
CA GLY A 41 -0.37 1.26 -1.16
C GLY A 41 -1.10 0.66 -2.34
N ILE A 42 -2.38 1.01 -2.46
CA ILE A 42 -3.23 0.58 -3.57
C ILE A 42 -3.42 1.75 -4.54
N GLU A 43 -2.93 1.63 -5.76
CA GLU A 43 -3.17 2.60 -6.84
C GLU A 43 -4.56 2.38 -7.43
N ARG A 44 -4.85 1.12 -7.80
CA ARG A 44 -6.14 0.66 -8.33
C ARG A 44 -6.77 -0.33 -7.36
N TYR A 45 -7.89 0.09 -6.77
CA TYR A 45 -8.68 -0.71 -5.84
C TYR A 45 -9.46 -1.81 -6.56
N PRO A 46 -9.76 -2.92 -5.87
CA PRO A 46 -10.69 -3.91 -6.39
C PRO A 46 -12.09 -3.29 -6.54
N LEU A 47 -12.82 -3.74 -7.55
CA LEU A 47 -14.18 -3.29 -7.81
C LEU A 47 -15.19 -4.12 -7.01
N LYS A 48 -16.36 -3.54 -6.73
CA LYS A 48 -17.46 -4.25 -6.05
C LYS A 48 -17.81 -5.54 -6.81
N VAL A 49 -17.80 -6.64 -6.07
CA VAL A 49 -18.23 -7.96 -6.53
C VAL A 49 -19.66 -8.23 -6.07
N THR A 50 -20.49 -8.79 -6.94
CA THR A 50 -21.89 -9.16 -6.64
C THR A 50 -22.15 -10.61 -6.98
N ARG A 51 -23.13 -11.24 -6.33
CA ARG A 51 -23.47 -12.67 -6.52
C ARG A 51 -23.76 -13.09 -7.97
N ARG A 52 -24.26 -12.17 -8.81
CA ARG A 52 -24.59 -12.43 -10.22
C ARG A 52 -23.37 -12.57 -11.15
N MET A 53 -22.17 -12.21 -10.69
CA MET A 53 -20.97 -12.20 -11.52
C MET A 53 -20.39 -13.60 -11.68
N GLY A 54 -19.99 -13.96 -12.90
CA GLY A 54 -19.27 -15.22 -13.16
C GLY A 54 -17.82 -15.17 -12.66
N LYS A 55 -17.21 -16.35 -12.47
CA LYS A 55 -15.87 -16.53 -11.89
C LYS A 55 -14.79 -15.65 -12.56
N LYS A 56 -14.77 -15.59 -13.90
CA LYS A 56 -13.81 -14.76 -14.67
C LYS A 56 -13.94 -13.26 -14.38
N THR A 57 -15.18 -12.77 -14.24
CA THR A 57 -15.45 -11.36 -13.92
C THR A 57 -15.06 -11.04 -12.48
N VAL A 58 -15.33 -11.96 -11.55
CA VAL A 58 -14.92 -11.83 -10.15
C VAL A 58 -13.41 -11.70 -10.05
N GLU A 59 -12.66 -12.60 -10.69
CA GLU A 59 -11.20 -12.57 -10.69
C GLU A 59 -10.67 -11.23 -11.25
N LYS A 60 -11.18 -10.78 -12.40
CA LYS A 60 -10.76 -9.50 -13.01
C LYS A 60 -11.06 -8.30 -12.11
N ARG A 61 -12.20 -8.30 -11.40
CA ARG A 61 -12.60 -7.20 -10.49
C ARG A 61 -11.84 -7.22 -9.17
N SER A 62 -11.37 -8.38 -8.72
CA SER A 62 -10.58 -8.53 -7.49
C SER A 62 -9.11 -8.15 -7.67
N ARG A 63 -8.63 -7.94 -8.91
CA ARG A 63 -7.23 -7.56 -9.17
C ARG A 63 -6.87 -6.21 -8.56
N ILE A 64 -5.71 -6.15 -7.92
CA ILE A 64 -5.18 -4.96 -7.27
C ILE A 64 -3.94 -4.49 -8.01
N LYS A 65 -3.82 -3.18 -8.24
CA LYS A 65 -2.56 -2.56 -8.69
C LYS A 65 -1.90 -1.87 -7.50
N PRO A 66 -0.81 -2.41 -6.93
CA PRO A 66 -0.12 -1.76 -5.83
C PRO A 66 0.89 -0.72 -6.31
N PHE A 67 1.34 0.12 -5.37
CA PHE A 67 2.52 0.95 -5.52
C PHE A 67 3.36 0.92 -4.23
N ILE A 68 4.65 1.20 -4.38
CA ILE A 68 5.58 1.44 -3.27
C ILE A 68 6.13 2.86 -3.44
N LYS A 69 6.31 3.58 -2.32
CA LYS A 69 6.81 4.95 -2.37
C LYS A 69 7.45 5.37 -1.05
N VAL A 70 8.45 6.24 -1.15
CA VAL A 70 8.97 7.01 -0.02
C VAL A 70 8.14 8.29 0.12
N VAL A 71 7.55 8.53 1.29
CA VAL A 71 6.62 9.64 1.53
C VAL A 71 6.98 10.35 2.83
N ASN A 72 7.09 11.68 2.77
CA ASN A 72 7.25 12.53 3.95
C ASN A 72 6.02 12.40 4.87
N TYR A 73 6.23 12.40 6.19
CA TYR A 73 5.13 12.32 7.15
C TYR A 73 4.08 13.43 7.04
N ASN A 74 4.48 14.65 6.64
CA ASN A 74 3.55 15.74 6.42
C ASN A 74 2.57 15.46 5.26
N HIS A 75 2.89 14.51 4.39
CA HIS A 75 2.05 14.08 3.27
C HIS A 75 1.23 12.83 3.59
N LEU A 76 1.21 12.42 4.87
CA LEU A 76 0.46 11.27 5.35
C LEU A 76 -0.51 11.72 6.45
N MET A 77 -1.79 11.43 6.25
CA MET A 77 -2.80 11.51 7.29
C MET A 77 -2.89 10.14 7.98
N PRO A 78 -2.40 10.00 9.22
CA PRO A 78 -2.49 8.73 9.94
C PRO A 78 -3.94 8.41 10.27
N THR A 79 -4.29 7.12 10.27
CA THR A 79 -5.63 6.65 10.63
C THR A 79 -5.59 5.77 11.88
N ARG A 80 -6.76 5.53 12.48
CA ARG A 80 -6.89 4.57 13.60
C ARG A 80 -6.64 3.12 13.18
N TYR A 81 -6.69 2.80 11.90
CA TYR A 81 -6.60 1.44 11.39
C TYR A 81 -5.16 0.93 11.33
N THR A 82 -5.01 -0.37 11.52
CA THR A 82 -3.76 -1.11 11.34
C THR A 82 -3.96 -2.23 10.33
N LEU A 83 -2.88 -2.61 9.68
CA LEU A 83 -2.81 -3.65 8.66
C LEU A 83 -1.48 -4.38 8.83
N GLU A 84 -1.48 -5.46 9.61
CA GLU A 84 -0.30 -6.30 9.79
C GLU A 84 -0.16 -7.26 8.62
N LEU A 85 0.75 -6.96 7.70
CA LEU A 85 1.08 -7.84 6.58
C LEU A 85 2.43 -8.49 6.90
N GLU A 86 2.38 -9.70 7.47
CA GLU A 86 3.57 -10.47 7.83
C GLU A 86 4.53 -10.64 6.65
N GLY A 87 4.00 -10.79 5.43
CA GLY A 87 4.79 -10.91 4.20
C GLY A 87 5.37 -9.62 3.60
N LEU A 88 5.11 -8.44 4.21
CA LEU A 88 5.67 -7.16 3.74
C LEU A 88 6.81 -6.63 4.60
N LYS A 89 7.01 -7.19 5.79
CA LYS A 89 8.08 -6.77 6.69
C LYS A 89 9.42 -7.17 6.07
N GLY A 90 10.25 -6.19 5.71
CA GLY A 90 11.54 -6.42 5.05
C GLY A 90 11.47 -6.60 3.52
N ALA A 91 10.29 -6.74 2.93
CA ALA A 91 10.13 -6.87 1.47
C ALA A 91 10.37 -5.56 0.70
N VAL A 92 10.26 -4.41 1.39
CA VAL A 92 10.50 -3.09 0.81
C VAL A 92 11.45 -2.33 1.72
N SER A 93 12.63 -2.01 1.20
CA SER A 93 13.68 -1.26 1.89
C SER A 93 14.10 -0.04 1.05
N ASN A 94 15.02 0.78 1.56
CA ASN A 94 15.59 1.88 0.79
C ASN A 94 16.32 1.39 -0.47
N ASP A 95 16.94 0.21 -0.43
CA ASP A 95 17.68 -0.36 -1.57
C ASP A 95 16.76 -0.76 -2.71
N THR A 96 15.54 -1.20 -2.40
CA THR A 96 14.50 -1.51 -3.38
C THR A 96 14.24 -0.35 -4.35
N PHE A 97 14.56 0.89 -3.96
CA PHE A 97 14.36 2.06 -4.81
C PHE A 97 15.55 2.37 -5.72
N LYS A 98 16.69 1.71 -5.62
CA LYS A 98 17.87 1.99 -6.48
C LYS A 98 17.66 1.46 -7.90
N GLU A 99 17.21 0.21 -8.01
CA GLU A 99 17.05 -0.50 -9.28
C GLU A 99 15.59 -0.63 -9.70
N VAL A 100 15.31 -0.54 -11.00
CA VAL A 100 13.93 -0.65 -11.52
C VAL A 100 13.39 -2.08 -11.39
N SER A 101 14.22 -3.09 -11.66
CA SER A 101 13.87 -4.51 -11.51
C SER A 101 13.41 -4.84 -10.09
N GLN A 102 14.15 -4.38 -9.07
CA GLN A 102 13.80 -4.57 -7.66
C GLN A 102 12.47 -3.91 -7.29
N ARG A 103 12.16 -2.74 -7.86
CA ARG A 103 10.85 -2.09 -7.67
C ARG A 103 9.72 -2.92 -8.26
N GLU A 104 9.92 -3.57 -9.39
CA GLU A 104 8.93 -4.43 -10.02
C GLU A 104 8.67 -5.70 -9.20
N ASP A 105 9.73 -6.34 -8.72
CA ASP A 105 9.61 -7.55 -7.90
C ASP A 105 8.97 -7.27 -6.55
N ALA A 106 9.33 -6.16 -5.91
CA ALA A 106 8.65 -5.71 -4.70
C ALA A 106 7.16 -5.45 -4.93
N LYS A 107 6.78 -4.85 -6.07
CA LYS A 107 5.35 -4.68 -6.43
C LYS A 107 4.64 -6.01 -6.65
N LYS A 108 5.28 -7.03 -7.24
CA LYS A 108 4.69 -8.37 -7.39
C LYS A 108 4.41 -9.01 -6.02
N ASN A 109 5.36 -8.90 -5.10
CA ASN A 109 5.20 -9.40 -3.73
C ASN A 109 4.08 -8.67 -2.97
N VAL A 110 4.06 -7.33 -3.06
CA VAL A 110 2.99 -6.50 -2.46
C VAL A 110 1.62 -6.84 -3.07
N LYS A 111 1.56 -7.07 -4.39
CA LYS A 111 0.32 -7.43 -5.07
C LYS A 111 -0.25 -8.73 -4.49
N LYS A 112 0.57 -9.78 -4.42
CA LYS A 112 0.17 -11.09 -3.90
C LYS A 112 -0.36 -10.98 -2.47
N ALA A 113 0.40 -10.32 -1.59
CA ALA A 113 0.00 -10.14 -0.19
C ALA A 113 -1.33 -9.36 -0.03
N LEU A 114 -1.57 -8.36 -0.87
CA LEU A 114 -2.82 -7.58 -0.84
C LEU A 114 -4.01 -8.35 -1.42
N GLU A 115 -3.81 -9.11 -2.50
CA GLU A 115 -4.87 -9.94 -3.11
C GLU A 115 -5.28 -11.10 -2.20
N ASP A 116 -4.32 -11.76 -1.56
CA ASP A 116 -4.58 -12.81 -0.56
C ASP A 116 -5.39 -12.26 0.61
N ARG A 117 -5.01 -11.07 1.11
CA ARG A 117 -5.73 -10.43 2.22
C ARG A 117 -7.11 -9.93 1.84
N TYR A 118 -7.29 -9.41 0.62
CA TYR A 118 -8.59 -9.02 0.12
C TYR A 118 -9.54 -10.23 0.03
N THR A 119 -9.04 -11.36 -0.47
CA THR A 119 -9.80 -12.61 -0.61
C THR A 119 -10.21 -13.17 0.76
N SER A 120 -9.39 -12.98 1.79
CA SER A 120 -9.74 -13.35 3.18
C SER A 120 -10.88 -12.50 3.80
N GLY A 121 -11.32 -11.43 3.14
CA GLY A 121 -12.38 -10.54 3.62
C GLY A 121 -11.98 -9.61 4.78
N LYS A 122 -10.70 -9.64 5.20
CA LYS A 122 -10.16 -8.80 6.28
C LYS A 122 -9.90 -7.37 5.81
N ASN A 123 -9.88 -6.42 6.76
CA ASN A 123 -9.51 -5.02 6.52
C ASN A 123 -10.31 -4.35 5.36
N ARG A 124 -11.62 -4.61 5.27
CA ARG A 124 -12.51 -4.12 4.20
C ARG A 124 -12.37 -2.62 3.93
N TRP A 125 -12.16 -1.83 4.99
CA TRP A 125 -11.93 -0.39 4.86
C TRP A 125 -10.70 -0.06 4.01
N PHE A 126 -9.59 -0.80 4.14
CA PHE A 126 -8.36 -0.56 3.37
C PHE A 126 -8.57 -0.75 1.87
N PHE A 127 -9.37 -1.75 1.48
CA PHE A 127 -9.63 -2.10 0.07
C PHE A 127 -10.77 -1.30 -0.57
N THR A 128 -11.49 -0.50 0.22
CA THR A 128 -12.55 0.38 -0.29
C THR A 128 -11.96 1.74 -0.66
N PRO A 129 -12.17 2.27 -1.88
CA PRO A 129 -11.66 3.58 -2.26
C PRO A 129 -12.26 4.69 -1.38
N LEU A 130 -11.45 5.69 -1.04
CA LEU A 130 -11.93 6.91 -0.40
C LEU A 130 -12.54 7.80 -1.50
N ARG A 131 -13.79 8.24 -1.30
CA ARG A 131 -14.49 9.15 -2.22
C ARG A 131 -14.38 10.56 -1.66
N PHE A 132 -13.86 11.47 -2.47
CA PHE A 132 -13.68 12.89 -2.19
C PHE A 132 -13.72 13.65 -3.51
#